data_AF-A0A3A2ZH42-F1
#
_entry.id   AF-A0A3A2ZH42-F1
#
_cell.length_a   1.000
_cell.length_b   1.000
_cell.length_c   1.000
_cell.angle_alpha   90.00
_cell.angle_beta   90.00
_cell.angle_gamma   90.00
#
_symmetry.space_group_name_H-M   'P 1'
#
loop_
_entity.id
_entity.type
_entity.pdbx_description
1 polymer ?
#
loop_
_entity_poly.entity_id
_entity_poly.type
_entity_poly.pdbx_seq_one_letter_code
_entity_poly.pdbx_strand_id
1 'polypeptide(L)' 'MALAFLCKQLKQNGLVDDLDITAFVIDHKAREESAVEAQTVARRLRALGRPACALMLDNPPEHLIDPARHQNTDPRS' A
#
# COMPACT_ATOMS: atom_id res chain seq x y z
N MET A 1 -7.55 -6.61 1.98
CA MET A 1 -9.01 -6.69 1.71
C MET A 1 -9.82 -7.12 2.93
N ALA A 2 -9.50 -8.22 3.60
CA ALA A 2 -10.28 -8.72 4.76
C ALA A 2 -10.48 -7.67 5.86
N LEU A 3 -9.42 -6.95 6.25
CA LEU A 3 -9.51 -5.87 7.23
C LEU A 3 -10.52 -4.78 6.83
N ALA A 4 -10.46 -4.30 5.58
CA ALA A 4 -11.38 -3.27 5.10
C ALA A 4 -12.85 -3.72 5.11
N PHE A 5 -13.09 -5.01 4.86
CA PHE A 5 -14.41 -5.63 4.96
C PHE A 5 -14.88 -5.73 6.41
N LEU A 6 -14.03 -6.20 7.32
CA LEU A 6 -14.34 -6.25 8.76
C LEU A 6 -14.69 -4.86 9.29
N CYS A 7 -13.87 -3.87 8.99
CA CYS A 7 -14.13 -2.47 9.32
C CYS A 7 -15.47 -1.97 8.77
N LYS A 8 -15.91 -2.48 7.61
CA LYS A 8 -17.21 -2.10 7.03
C LYS A 8 -18.34 -2.71 7.87
N GLN A 9 -18.21 -3.98 8.25
CA GLN A 9 -19.15 -4.66 9.13
C GLN A 9 -19.25 -3.98 10.50
N LEU A 10 -18.12 -3.60 11.11
CA LEU A 10 -18.09 -2.91 12.41
C LEU A 10 -18.86 -1.59 12.37
N LYS A 11 -18.66 -0.79 11.31
CA LYS A 11 -19.40 0.47 11.11
C LYS A 11 -20.89 0.24 10.85
N GLN A 12 -21.23 -0.75 10.03
CA GLN A 12 -22.63 -1.06 9.69
C GLN A 12 -23.43 -1.60 10.89
N ASN A 13 -22.77 -2.34 11.78
CA ASN A 13 -23.42 -2.93 12.94
C ASN A 13 -23.37 -2.03 14.19
N GLY A 14 -22.82 -0.81 14.09
CA GLY A 14 -22.71 0.11 15.23
C GLY A 14 -21.88 -0.45 16.38
N LEU A 15 -20.92 -1.32 16.10
CA LEU A 15 -20.10 -1.98 17.14
C LEU A 15 -19.02 -1.05 17.71
N VAL A 16 -18.70 0.02 16.99
CA VAL A 16 -17.74 1.04 17.39
C VAL A 16 -18.33 2.39 16.99
N ASP A 17 -18.62 3.22 17.98
CA ASP A 17 -19.12 4.57 17.77
C ASP A 17 -18.08 5.42 17.05
N ASP A 18 -18.56 6.32 16.17
CA ASP A 18 -17.75 7.29 15.43
C ASP A 18 -16.57 6.70 14.63
N LEU A 19 -16.68 5.44 14.20
CA LEU A 19 -15.64 4.80 13.40
C LEU A 19 -15.57 5.38 11.97
N ASP A 20 -14.60 6.27 11.75
CA ASP A 20 -14.19 6.71 10.42
C ASP A 20 -12.84 6.13 10.01
N ILE A 21 -12.76 5.66 8.77
CA ILE A 21 -11.60 4.89 8.29
C ILE A 21 -11.28 5.31 6.87
N THR A 22 -10.08 5.82 6.72
CA THR A 22 -9.43 6.12 5.46
C THR A 22 -8.38 5.05 5.16
N ALA A 23 -8.31 4.58 3.93
CA ALA A 23 -7.35 3.55 3.53
C ALA A 23 -6.33 4.12 2.55
N PHE A 24 -5.06 3.81 2.76
CA PHE A 24 -3.97 4.12 1.84
C PHE A 24 -3.38 2.82 1.32
N VAL A 25 -3.19 2.73 0.01
CA VAL A 25 -2.48 1.62 -0.63
C VAL A 25 -1.13 2.16 -1.08
N ILE A 26 -0.04 1.63 -0.53
CA ILE A 26 1.30 2.06 -0.87
C ILE A 26 1.89 1.03 -1.85
N ASP A 27 2.25 1.48 -3.04
CA ASP A 27 3.01 0.70 -4.00
C ASP A 27 4.51 0.90 -3.73
N HIS A 28 5.15 -0.16 -3.23
CA HIS A 28 6.57 -0.15 -2.91
C HIS A 28 7.47 -0.43 -4.14
N LYS A 29 6.87 -0.57 -5.34
CA LYS A 29 7.59 -0.82 -6.61
C LYS A 29 8.50 -2.04 -6.58
N ALA A 30 8.10 -3.09 -5.85
CA ALA A 30 8.88 -4.31 -5.72
C ALA A 30 8.98 -5.10 -7.04
N ARG A 31 8.04 -4.89 -7.96
CA ARG A 31 7.98 -5.49 -9.30
C ARG A 31 7.16 -4.61 -10.24
N GLU A 32 7.23 -4.85 -11.54
CA GLU A 32 6.51 -4.07 -12.56
C GLU A 32 4.98 -4.07 -12.35
N GLU A 33 4.42 -5.20 -11.92
CA GLU A 33 2.97 -5.36 -11.75
C GLU A 33 2.42 -4.72 -10.47
N SER A 34 3.28 -4.28 -9.54
CA SER A 34 2.85 -3.81 -8.22
C SER A 34 1.98 -2.55 -8.31
N ALA A 35 2.22 -1.70 -9.32
CA ALA A 35 1.40 -0.53 -9.61
C ALA A 35 -0.04 -0.90 -9.96
N VAL A 36 -0.23 -1.92 -10.81
CA VAL A 36 -1.55 -2.40 -11.24
C VAL A 36 -2.29 -3.05 -10.07
N GLU A 37 -1.58 -3.81 -9.24
CA GLU A 37 -2.11 -4.41 -8.02
C GLU A 37 -2.58 -3.34 -7.04
N ALA A 38 -1.75 -2.33 -6.77
CA ALA A 38 -2.08 -1.21 -5.88
C ALA A 38 -3.32 -0.45 -6.37
N GLN A 39 -3.37 -0.12 -7.66
CA GLN A 39 -4.53 0.53 -8.29
C GLN A 39 -5.80 -0.32 -8.16
N THR A 40 -5.67 -1.64 -8.36
CA THR A 40 -6.78 -2.59 -8.25
C THR A 40 -7.32 -2.65 -6.83
N VAL A 41 -6.45 -2.69 -5.82
CA VAL A 41 -6.85 -2.67 -4.41
C VAL A 41 -7.53 -1.34 -4.06
N ALA A 42 -6.98 -0.20 -4.48
CA ALA A 42 -7.58 1.11 -4.26
C ALA A 42 -8.98 1.23 -4.88
N ARG A 43 -9.20 0.67 -6.08
CA ARG A 43 -10.53 0.60 -6.71
C ARG A 43 -11.50 -0.27 -5.91
N ARG A 44 -11.05 -1.43 -5.42
CA ARG A 44 -11.89 -2.33 -4.59
C ARG A 44 -12.27 -1.68 -3.26
N LEU A 45 -11.37 -0.92 -2.64
CA LEU A 45 -11.65 -0.17 -1.41
C LEU A 45 -12.69 0.94 -1.65
N ARG A 46 -12.60 1.67 -2.76
CA ARG A 46 -13.63 2.64 -3.19
C ARG A 46 -14.99 1.99 -3.40
N ALA A 47 -15.04 0.82 -4.02
CA ALA A 47 -16.28 0.05 -4.19
C ALA A 47 -16.90 -0.41 -2.85
N LEU A 48 -16.10 -0.49 -1.77
CA LEU A 48 -16.61 -0.75 -0.42
C LEU A 48 -17.10 0.51 0.30
N GLY A 49 -17.13 1.66 -0.37
CA GLY A 49 -17.53 2.95 0.19
C GLY A 49 -16.43 3.61 1.01
N ARG A 50 -15.16 3.23 0.82
CA ARG A 50 -14.03 3.83 1.55
C ARG A 50 -13.25 4.80 0.65
N PRO A 51 -12.93 6.01 1.13
CA PRO A 51 -11.91 6.83 0.50
C PRO A 51 -10.60 6.06 0.46
N ALA A 52 -10.06 5.86 -0.75
CA ALA A 52 -8.81 5.16 -0.94
C ALA A 52 -8.03 5.68 -2.14
N CYS A 53 -6.73 5.91 -1.91
CA CYS A 53 -5.76 6.30 -2.92
C CYS A 53 -4.63 5.28 -2.98
N ALA A 54 -4.12 5.04 -4.19
CA ALA A 54 -2.85 4.37 -4.41
C ALA A 54 -1.75 5.44 -4.42
N LEU A 55 -0.74 5.26 -3.59
CA LEU A 55 0.43 6.13 -3.50
C LEU A 55 1.64 5.32 -3.96
N MET A 56 2.41 5.86 -4.88
CA MET A 56 3.67 5.25 -5.30
C MET A 56 4.77 5.76 -4.40
N LEU A 57 5.64 4.85 -3.94
CA LEU A 57 6.88 5.27 -3.33
C LEU A 57 7.81 5.76 -4.44
N ASP A 58 8.09 7.06 -4.47
CA ASP A 58 9.18 7.58 -5.27
C ASP A 58 10.49 7.10 -4.65
N ASN A 59 11.42 6.64 -5.48
CA ASN A 59 12.78 6.38 -4.99
C ASN A 59 13.32 7.70 -4.42
N PRO A 60 14.06 7.68 -3.30
CA PRO A 60 14.79 8.87 -2.88
C PRO A 60 15.66 9.30 -4.07
N PRO A 61 15.78 10.62 -4.30
CA PRO A 61 16.56 11.12 -5.42
C PRO A 61 17.96 10.52 -5.35
N GLU A 62 18.52 10.12 -6.49
CA GLU A 62 19.76 9.31 -6.57
C GLU A 62 20.93 9.89 -5.77
N HIS A 63 20.95 11.21 -5.53
CA HIS A 63 21.95 11.90 -4.71
C HIS A 63 21.91 11.56 -3.21
N LEU A 64 20.85 10.87 -2.73
CA LEU A 64 20.71 10.40 -1.35
C LEU A 64 21.01 8.90 -1.21
N ILE A 65 21.30 8.19 -2.30
CA ILE A 65 21.73 6.80 -2.26
C ILE A 65 23.22 6.78 -1.89
N ASP A 66 23.52 6.39 -0.65
CA ASP A 66 24.89 6.17 -0.20
C ASP A 66 25.58 5.14 -1.13
N PRO A 67 26.65 5.52 -1.86
CA PRO A 67 27.33 4.63 -2.79
C PRO A 67 27.94 3.39 -2.12
N ALA A 68 28.00 3.35 -0.78
CA ALA A 68 28.50 2.20 -0.04
C ALA A 68 27.57 0.97 -0.06
N ARG A 69 26.32 1.07 -0.52
CA ARG A 69 25.34 -0.04 -0.43
C ARG A 69 25.39 -1.08 -1.55
N HIS A 70 26.25 -0.94 -2.56
CA HIS A 70 26.31 -1.86 -3.72
C HIS A 70 27.45 -2.89 -3.70
N GLN A 71 28.09 -3.15 -2.56
CA GLN A 71 29.12 -4.20 -2.46
C GLN A 71 28.65 -5.35 -1.56
N ASN A 72 27.64 -6.13 -1.98
CA ASN A 72 27.57 -7.53 -1.52
C ASN A 72 26.64 -8.41 -2.36
N THR A 73 27.05 -8.79 -3.57
CA THR A 73 26.59 -10.05 -4.19
C THR A 73 27.67 -10.60 -5.11
N ASP A 74 28.58 -11.42 -4.57
CA ASP A 74 29.08 -12.57 -5.34
C ASP A 74 29.57 -13.68 -4.39
N PRO A 75 28.87 -14.82 -4.25
CA PRO A 75 29.36 -15.96 -3.49
C PRO A 75 29.73 -17.11 -4.41
N ARG A 76 30.72 -16.95 -5.30
CA ARG A 76 31.40 -18.08 -5.96
C ARG A 76 32.89 -17.78 -6.17
N SER A 77 33.66 -18.03 -5.11
CA SER A 77 35.04 -18.54 -5.21
C SER A 77 35.01 -20.04 -5.46
#